data_AF-E9D7Y9-F1
#
_entry.id   AF-E9D7Y9-F1
#
_cell.length_a   1.000
_cell.length_b   1.000
_cell.length_c   1.000
_cell.angle_alpha   90.00
_cell.angle_beta   90.00
_cell.angle_gamma   90.00
#
_symmetry.space_group_name_H-M   'P 1'
#
loop_
_entity.id
_entity.type
_entity.pdbx_description
1 polymer ?
#
loop_
_entity_poly.entity_id
_entity_poly.type
_entity_poly.pdbx_seq_one_letter_code
_entity_poly.pdbx_strand_id
1 'polypeptide(L)'
;MRTLGAPNVAAKTSHVNLMTDTMIANLNAETLRAVIRSMLAGDQEGQLATTFQKHVQSCLRRDIDIRTPTASFDTNGAISFHKTIENLRNMRMRILALLGCGLAFESLKIVGEIVQQSAPLAHHVDSAEDEDTLLSTLAGVDADLVQALTAIQSHLILNGARDHLAKAQIRALVELKQGLEECQRQNEAQGTEFVYERGIDMVEGILTMVKRVLLSTTYDHWYKETLSHVVSSGQQFQPKFVTLSTNASVLGAMTIFLADKIPYLKCLAAAPAETRIRIFQDFWNHKIAAVKQLEDYVVSE
;
A
#
# COMPACT_ATOMS: atom_id res chain seq x y z
N MET A 1 -33.24 56.40 -4.61
CA MET A 1 -32.95 55.04 -4.07
C MET A 1 -32.02 54.33 -5.03
N ARG A 2 -30.73 54.28 -4.71
CA ARG A 2 -29.75 53.39 -5.38
C ARG A 2 -29.33 52.36 -4.35
N THR A 3 -29.51 51.10 -4.70
CA THR A 3 -29.15 49.92 -3.92
C THR A 3 -27.63 49.84 -3.78
N LEU A 4 -27.15 49.82 -2.53
CA LEU A 4 -25.77 49.50 -2.19
C LEU A 4 -25.56 48.00 -2.43
N GLY A 5 -24.94 47.68 -3.57
CA GLY A 5 -24.44 46.35 -3.87
C GLY A 5 -23.34 45.96 -2.88
N ALA A 6 -23.41 44.71 -2.42
CA ALA A 6 -22.46 44.10 -1.49
C ALA A 6 -21.00 44.27 -1.95
N PRO A 7 -20.04 44.50 -1.03
CA PRO A 7 -18.63 44.52 -1.39
C PRO A 7 -18.19 43.11 -1.79
N ASN A 8 -17.69 43.07 -3.02
CA ASN A 8 -17.03 42.01 -3.74
C ASN A 8 -16.03 41.22 -2.86
N VAL A 9 -16.42 40.04 -2.37
CA VAL A 9 -15.55 39.12 -1.60
C VAL A 9 -14.50 38.44 -2.49
N ALA A 10 -14.59 38.58 -3.82
CA ALA A 10 -13.76 37.88 -4.80
C ALA A 10 -12.45 38.58 -5.19
N ALA A 11 -12.03 39.65 -4.50
CA ALA A 11 -10.83 40.43 -4.85
C ALA A 11 -9.86 40.65 -3.67
N LYS A 12 -9.59 39.60 -2.87
CA LYS A 12 -8.77 39.71 -1.64
C LYS A 12 -7.67 38.66 -1.48
N THR A 13 -7.10 38.16 -2.57
CA THR A 13 -6.02 37.14 -2.51
C THR A 13 -4.84 37.44 -3.45
N SER A 14 -4.41 38.70 -3.56
CA SER A 14 -3.19 39.01 -4.33
C SER A 14 -2.19 39.97 -3.64
N HIS A 15 -2.41 40.30 -2.36
CA HIS A 15 -1.39 40.93 -1.54
C HIS A 15 -1.15 40.02 -0.35
N VAL A 16 -0.24 39.06 -0.51
CA VAL A 16 0.33 38.37 0.65
C VAL A 16 0.98 39.45 1.52
N ASN A 17 0.76 39.35 2.84
CA ASN A 17 1.16 40.40 3.77
C ASN A 17 2.69 40.52 3.78
N LEU A 18 3.21 41.67 3.34
CA LEU A 18 4.65 41.95 3.28
C LEU A 18 5.34 41.68 4.63
N MET A 19 4.66 41.94 5.74
CA MET A 19 5.21 41.65 7.08
C MET A 19 5.36 40.14 7.31
N THR A 20 4.39 39.33 6.88
CA THR A 20 4.42 37.87 7.00
C THR A 20 5.48 37.27 6.08
N ASP A 21 5.57 37.73 4.84
CA ASP A 21 6.59 37.24 3.89
C ASP A 21 8.00 37.59 4.36
N THR A 22 8.20 38.82 4.87
CA THR A 22 9.49 39.23 5.45
C THR A 22 9.85 38.36 6.64
N MET A 23 8.89 38.02 7.51
CA MET A 23 9.14 37.11 8.62
C MET A 23 9.49 35.70 8.13
N ILE A 24 8.71 35.11 7.23
CA ILE A 24 8.95 33.75 6.70
C ILE A 24 10.31 33.67 6.01
N ALA A 25 10.70 34.69 5.24
CA ALA A 25 11.95 34.72 4.49
C ALA A 25 13.20 34.85 5.38
N ASN A 26 13.07 35.42 6.58
CA ASN A 26 14.21 35.74 7.45
C ASN A 26 14.27 34.91 8.74
N LEU A 27 13.21 34.17 9.09
CA LEU A 27 13.27 33.23 10.20
C LEU A 27 14.10 31.99 9.83
N ASN A 28 14.93 31.53 10.78
CA ASN A 28 15.60 30.25 10.62
C ASN A 28 14.59 29.09 10.75
N ALA A 29 14.98 27.92 10.24
CA ALA A 29 14.10 26.76 10.21
C ALA A 29 13.63 26.31 11.60
N GLU A 30 14.44 26.46 12.64
CA GLU A 30 14.06 26.03 13.98
C GLU A 30 13.01 26.95 14.61
N THR A 31 13.19 28.27 14.47
CA THR A 31 12.19 29.24 14.91
C THR A 31 10.88 29.03 14.15
N LEU A 32 10.93 28.78 12.83
CA LEU A 32 9.73 28.50 12.05
C LEU A 32 9.02 27.22 12.53
N ARG A 33 9.76 26.13 12.80
CA ARG A 33 9.18 24.91 13.37
C ARG A 33 8.55 25.15 14.74
N ALA A 34 9.19 25.93 15.61
CA ALA A 34 8.66 26.26 16.93
C ALA A 34 7.34 27.03 16.84
N VAL A 35 7.28 28.04 15.95
CA VAL A 35 6.05 28.82 15.70
C VAL A 35 4.94 27.91 15.17
N ILE A 36 5.21 27.10 14.15
CA ILE A 36 4.20 26.18 13.57
C ILE A 36 3.72 25.19 14.63
N ARG A 37 4.62 24.56 15.41
CA ARG A 37 4.23 23.65 16.50
C ARG A 37 3.37 24.34 17.55
N SER A 38 3.71 25.58 17.93
CA SER A 38 2.90 26.36 18.88
C SER A 38 1.51 26.69 18.33
N MET A 39 1.42 27.03 17.04
CA MET A 39 0.14 27.29 16.37
C MET A 39 -0.72 26.03 16.30
N LEU A 40 -0.12 24.89 15.94
CA LEU A 40 -0.81 23.60 15.89
C LEU A 40 -1.21 23.10 17.29
N ALA A 41 -0.40 23.34 18.33
CA ALA A 41 -0.72 22.97 19.70
C ALA A 41 -1.87 23.83 20.27
N GLY A 42 -2.01 25.07 19.82
CA GLY A 42 -3.11 25.96 20.18
C GLY A 42 -4.41 25.71 19.40
N ASP A 43 -4.41 24.80 18.43
CA ASP A 43 -5.56 24.51 17.57
C ASP A 43 -6.58 23.59 18.27
N GLN A 44 -7.42 24.19 19.12
CA GLN A 44 -8.41 23.46 19.93
C GLN A 44 -9.42 22.67 19.08
N GLU A 45 -9.75 23.15 17.88
CA GLU A 45 -10.76 22.55 17.00
C GLU A 45 -10.14 21.67 15.88
N GLY A 46 -8.81 21.62 15.77
CA GLY A 46 -8.10 20.81 14.76
C GLY A 46 -8.23 21.33 13.30
N GLN A 47 -8.84 22.50 13.10
CA GLN A 47 -9.10 23.04 11.76
C GLN A 47 -7.81 23.51 11.08
N LEU A 48 -6.90 24.13 11.85
CA LEU A 48 -5.62 24.60 11.35
C LEU A 48 -4.73 23.42 10.98
N ALA A 49 -4.65 22.39 11.84
CA ALA A 49 -3.89 21.18 11.59
C ALA A 49 -4.35 20.47 10.33
N THR A 50 -5.68 20.30 10.17
CA THR A 50 -6.27 19.67 8.99
C THR A 50 -5.99 20.46 7.72
N THR A 51 -6.12 21.80 7.77
CA THR A 51 -5.89 22.67 6.61
C THR A 51 -4.42 22.69 6.22
N PHE A 52 -3.53 22.83 7.21
CA PHE A 52 -2.09 22.75 7.02
C PHE A 52 -1.68 21.42 6.37
N GLN A 53 -2.16 20.30 6.90
CA GLN A 53 -1.88 18.97 6.34
C GLN A 53 -2.35 18.88 4.88
N LYS A 54 -3.57 19.32 4.55
CA LYS A 54 -4.08 19.31 3.16
C LYS A 54 -3.22 20.14 2.21
N HIS A 55 -2.76 21.32 2.63
CA HIS A 55 -1.87 22.16 1.83
C HIS A 55 -0.49 21.51 1.63
N VAL A 56 0.08 20.93 2.69
CA VAL A 56 1.35 20.19 2.61
C VAL A 56 1.22 18.98 1.67
N GLN A 57 0.16 18.19 1.80
CA GLN A 57 -0.11 17.07 0.89
C GLN A 57 -0.22 17.51 -0.56
N SER A 58 -0.92 18.62 -0.84
CA SER A 58 -1.04 19.18 -2.19
C SER A 58 0.31 19.65 -2.75
N CYS A 59 1.14 20.27 -1.90
CA CYS A 59 2.48 20.70 -2.27
C CYS A 59 3.36 19.50 -2.60
N LEU A 60 3.43 18.51 -1.70
CA LEU A 60 4.28 17.33 -1.85
C LEU A 60 3.88 16.45 -3.04
N ARG A 61 2.58 16.26 -3.30
CA ARG A 61 2.10 15.53 -4.48
C ARG A 61 2.52 16.21 -5.78
N ARG A 62 2.34 17.54 -5.86
CA ARG A 62 2.80 18.32 -7.01
C ARG A 62 4.31 18.22 -7.19
N ASP A 63 5.06 18.28 -6.09
CA ASP A 63 6.51 18.11 -6.16
C ASP A 63 6.87 16.70 -6.63
N ILE A 64 6.11 15.64 -6.29
CA ILE A 64 6.38 14.28 -6.80
C ILE A 64 6.23 14.27 -8.31
N ASP A 65 5.17 14.86 -8.84
CA ASP A 65 4.93 14.85 -10.28
C ASP A 65 5.94 15.71 -11.06
N ILE A 66 6.45 16.79 -10.47
CA ILE A 66 7.41 17.72 -11.11
C ILE A 66 8.86 17.28 -10.92
N ARG A 67 9.15 16.74 -9.74
CA ARG A 67 10.49 16.43 -9.25
C ARG A 67 10.53 14.98 -8.79
N THR A 68 9.98 14.00 -9.46
CA THR A 68 10.69 12.71 -9.49
C THR A 68 11.88 13.01 -10.38
N PRO A 69 13.09 13.33 -9.86
CA PRO A 69 14.21 12.86 -10.63
C PRO A 69 13.93 11.37 -10.73
N THR A 70 13.93 10.83 -11.95
CA THR A 70 14.52 9.50 -12.08
C THR A 70 15.82 9.61 -11.30
N ALA A 71 15.83 9.09 -10.07
CA ALA A 71 17.06 8.92 -9.34
C ALA A 71 17.85 8.07 -10.34
N SER A 72 18.77 8.69 -11.06
CA SER A 72 19.87 7.99 -11.62
C SER A 72 20.86 8.21 -10.50
N PHE A 73 20.78 7.35 -9.48
CA PHE A 73 22.04 7.04 -8.84
C PHE A 73 22.92 6.59 -9.99
N ASP A 74 24.06 7.23 -10.10
CA ASP A 74 24.92 6.96 -11.22
C ASP A 74 25.51 5.58 -11.00
N THR A 75 24.92 4.62 -11.71
CA THR A 75 25.38 3.24 -11.77
C THR A 75 26.58 3.09 -12.72
N ASN A 76 27.09 4.20 -13.27
CA ASN A 76 28.14 4.22 -14.30
C ASN A 76 29.41 4.98 -13.86
N GLY A 77 29.49 5.49 -12.63
CA GLY A 77 30.66 6.19 -12.06
C GLY A 77 30.85 7.68 -12.46
N ALA A 78 29.90 8.32 -13.13
CA ALA A 78 29.85 9.78 -13.38
C ALA A 78 29.58 10.69 -12.16
N ILE A 79 29.03 10.20 -11.04
CA ILE A 79 28.71 10.95 -9.82
C ILE A 79 29.54 10.39 -8.66
N SER A 80 30.12 11.27 -7.85
CA SER A 80 30.91 10.84 -6.69
C SER A 80 30.05 10.14 -5.63
N PHE A 81 30.64 9.16 -4.93
CA PHE A 81 30.01 8.44 -3.82
C PHE A 81 29.35 9.37 -2.80
N HIS A 82 30.05 10.43 -2.38
CA HIS A 82 29.51 11.44 -1.47
C HIS A 82 28.21 12.07 -1.99
N LYS A 83 28.12 12.36 -3.29
CA LYS A 83 26.93 12.95 -3.89
C LYS A 83 25.78 11.93 -4.00
N THR A 84 26.09 10.67 -4.25
CA THR A 84 25.12 9.56 -4.18
C THR A 84 24.49 9.45 -2.78
N ILE A 85 25.32 9.47 -1.73
CA ILE A 85 24.85 9.45 -0.35
C ILE A 85 24.00 10.70 0.00
N GLU A 86 24.41 11.89 -0.46
CA GLU A 86 23.62 13.12 -0.29
C GLU A 86 22.24 12.99 -0.94
N ASN A 87 22.18 12.45 -2.17
CA ASN A 87 20.93 12.22 -2.89
C ASN A 87 20.04 11.20 -2.17
N LEU A 88 20.60 10.10 -1.65
CA LEU A 88 19.87 9.13 -0.82
C LEU A 88 19.26 9.80 0.41
N ARG A 89 20.04 10.61 1.14
CA ARG A 89 19.56 11.34 2.31
C ARG A 89 18.43 12.31 1.96
N ASN A 90 18.54 13.02 0.83
CA ASN A 90 17.49 13.92 0.36
C ASN A 90 16.19 13.17 0.01
N MET A 91 16.29 12.00 -0.61
CA MET A 91 15.12 11.14 -0.86
C MET A 91 14.50 10.61 0.42
N ARG A 92 15.31 10.19 1.40
CA ARG A 92 14.82 9.79 2.73
C ARG A 92 14.05 10.90 3.43
N MET A 93 14.59 12.12 3.42
CA MET A 93 13.89 13.28 3.99
C MET A 93 12.53 13.51 3.34
N ARG A 94 12.40 13.22 2.05
CA ARG A 94 11.14 13.30 1.32
C ARG A 94 10.18 12.18 1.65
N ILE A 95 10.66 10.94 1.77
CA ILE A 95 9.87 9.80 2.25
C ILE A 95 9.27 10.15 3.63
N LEU A 96 10.10 10.64 4.56
CA LEU A 96 9.65 11.04 5.89
C LEU A 96 8.63 12.18 5.87
N ALA A 97 8.78 13.16 4.97
CA ALA A 97 7.80 14.24 4.81
C ALA A 97 6.43 13.73 4.30
N LEU A 98 6.44 12.78 3.36
CA LEU A 98 5.23 12.13 2.86
C LEU A 98 4.56 11.29 3.94
N LEU A 99 5.34 10.50 4.69
CA LEU A 99 4.84 9.72 5.82
C LEU A 99 4.23 10.61 6.90
N GLY A 100 4.92 11.70 7.26
CA GLY A 100 4.46 12.65 8.28
C GLY A 100 3.14 13.36 7.94
N CYS A 101 2.73 13.39 6.66
CA CYS A 101 1.45 13.93 6.24
C CYS A 101 0.43 12.85 5.82
N GLY A 102 0.70 11.58 6.08
CA GLY A 102 -0.22 10.46 5.81
C GLY A 102 -0.25 9.98 4.36
N LEU A 103 0.79 10.28 3.57
CA LEU A 103 0.92 9.87 2.17
C LEU A 103 1.82 8.63 2.02
N ALA A 104 1.45 7.55 2.71
CA ALA A 104 2.27 6.33 2.77
C ALA A 104 2.48 5.68 1.39
N PHE A 105 1.44 5.55 0.57
CA PHE A 105 1.57 4.97 -0.77
C PHE A 105 2.41 5.84 -1.72
N GLU A 106 2.28 7.16 -1.65
CA GLU A 106 3.14 8.07 -2.42
C GLU A 106 4.61 7.94 -2.00
N SER A 107 4.88 7.70 -0.71
CA SER A 107 6.24 7.46 -0.23
C SER A 107 6.86 6.16 -0.77
N LEU A 108 6.05 5.12 -0.97
CA LEU A 108 6.50 3.83 -1.51
C LEU A 108 7.07 3.95 -2.93
N LYS A 109 6.63 4.93 -3.72
CA LYS A 109 7.18 5.17 -5.07
C LYS A 109 8.66 5.51 -5.01
N ILE A 110 9.03 6.42 -4.10
CA ILE A 110 10.43 6.83 -3.90
C ILE A 110 11.24 5.67 -3.32
N VAL A 111 10.66 4.91 -2.38
CA VAL A 111 11.33 3.71 -1.84
C VAL A 111 11.61 2.70 -2.94
N GLY A 112 10.63 2.43 -3.81
CA GLY A 112 10.79 1.51 -4.94
C GLY A 112 11.93 1.92 -5.89
N GLU A 113 12.04 3.21 -6.20
CA GLU A 113 13.15 3.76 -7.00
C GLU A 113 14.51 3.53 -6.34
N ILE A 114 14.60 3.70 -5.00
CA ILE A 114 15.83 3.43 -4.24
C ILE A 114 16.17 1.94 -4.28
N VAL A 115 15.21 1.08 -3.97
CA VAL A 115 15.39 -0.38 -3.94
C VAL A 115 15.92 -0.88 -5.28
N GLN A 116 15.33 -0.45 -6.39
CA GLN A 116 15.74 -0.86 -7.75
C GLN A 116 17.18 -0.51 -8.10
N GLN A 117 17.75 0.51 -7.47
CA GLN A 117 19.10 1.00 -7.78
C GLN A 117 20.11 0.70 -6.69
N SER A 118 19.68 0.18 -5.55
CA SER A 118 20.52 -0.05 -4.37
C SER A 118 21.60 -1.10 -4.60
N ALA A 119 21.27 -2.21 -5.28
CA ALA A 119 22.21 -3.30 -5.52
C ALA A 119 23.43 -2.86 -6.38
N PRO A 120 23.25 -2.15 -7.52
CA PRO A 120 24.37 -1.60 -8.28
C PRO A 120 25.30 -0.64 -7.51
N LEU A 121 24.83 0.00 -6.43
CA LEU A 121 25.63 0.98 -5.68
C LEU A 121 26.82 0.34 -4.97
N ALA A 122 26.73 -0.94 -4.62
CA ALA A 122 27.82 -1.65 -3.93
C ALA A 122 29.12 -1.67 -4.74
N HIS A 123 29.05 -1.61 -6.08
CA HIS A 123 30.23 -1.57 -6.96
C HIS A 123 30.97 -0.23 -6.97
N HIS A 124 30.35 0.82 -6.44
CA HIS A 124 30.87 2.19 -6.49
C HIS A 124 31.48 2.62 -5.16
N VAL A 125 31.83 1.65 -4.33
CA VAL A 125 32.38 1.83 -2.99
C VAL A 125 33.87 1.51 -3.05
N ASP A 126 34.70 2.53 -2.83
CA ASP A 126 36.17 2.40 -2.92
C ASP A 126 36.83 2.08 -1.56
N SER A 127 36.07 2.13 -0.46
CA SER A 127 36.57 1.93 0.90
C SER A 127 35.55 1.26 1.82
N ALA A 128 36.02 0.56 2.86
CA ALA A 128 35.14 -0.06 3.86
C ALA A 128 34.29 0.97 4.62
N GLU A 129 34.80 2.19 4.85
CA GLU A 129 34.05 3.27 5.51
C GLU A 129 32.88 3.77 4.64
N ASP A 130 33.08 3.81 3.33
CA ASP A 130 32.03 4.14 2.36
C ASP A 130 30.98 3.01 2.29
N GLU A 131 31.41 1.75 2.39
CA GLU A 131 30.52 0.59 2.44
C GLU A 131 29.59 0.66 3.64
N ASP A 132 30.16 0.85 4.84
CA ASP A 132 29.42 1.01 6.08
C ASP A 132 28.44 2.19 6.00
N THR A 133 28.86 3.31 5.39
CA THR A 133 28.02 4.49 5.20
C THR A 133 26.84 4.21 4.27
N LEU A 134 27.08 3.47 3.18
CA LEU A 134 26.05 3.07 2.23
C LEU A 134 25.05 2.12 2.91
N LEU A 135 25.53 1.03 3.52
CA LEU A 135 24.70 0.04 4.20
C LEU A 135 23.87 0.68 5.33
N SER A 136 24.48 1.54 6.15
CA SER A 136 23.76 2.30 7.19
C SER A 136 22.67 3.21 6.61
N THR A 137 22.95 3.86 5.47
CA THR A 137 21.99 4.74 4.81
C THR A 137 20.80 3.94 4.24
N LEU A 138 21.06 2.79 3.60
CA LEU A 138 20.04 1.92 3.03
C LEU A 138 19.24 1.18 4.12
N ALA A 139 19.85 0.76 5.23
CA ALA A 139 19.14 0.24 6.40
C ALA A 139 18.19 1.29 7.00
N GLY A 140 18.55 2.57 6.89
CA GLY A 140 17.65 3.67 7.18
C GLY A 140 16.45 3.76 6.24
N VAL A 141 16.63 3.48 4.94
CA VAL A 141 15.53 3.39 3.97
C VAL A 141 14.61 2.22 4.30
N ASP A 142 15.16 1.06 4.69
CA ASP A 142 14.37 -0.09 5.16
C ASP A 142 13.52 0.28 6.39
N ALA A 143 14.08 1.03 7.35
CA ALA A 143 13.31 1.53 8.49
C ALA A 143 12.16 2.46 8.06
N ASP A 144 12.39 3.33 7.09
CA ASP A 144 11.37 4.25 6.55
C ASP A 144 10.29 3.45 5.76
N LEU A 145 10.67 2.41 5.03
CA LEU A 145 9.78 1.46 4.36
C LEU A 145 8.88 0.73 5.36
N VAL A 146 9.45 0.18 6.44
CA VAL A 146 8.68 -0.47 7.51
C VAL A 146 7.67 0.49 8.13
N GLN A 147 8.02 1.76 8.33
CA GLN A 147 7.06 2.77 8.82
C GLN A 147 5.91 3.00 7.83
N ALA A 148 6.22 3.11 6.53
CA ALA A 148 5.21 3.24 5.48
C ALA A 148 4.23 2.06 5.46
N LEU A 149 4.78 0.85 5.49
CA LEU A 149 4.01 -0.39 5.50
C LEU A 149 3.21 -0.52 6.81
N THR A 150 3.73 -0.08 7.95
CA THR A 150 3.01 -0.06 9.23
C THR A 150 1.79 0.87 9.17
N ALA A 151 1.93 2.04 8.54
CA ALA A 151 0.80 2.95 8.35
C ALA A 151 -0.28 2.34 7.46
N ILE A 152 0.11 1.65 6.38
CA ILE A 152 -0.82 0.95 5.48
C ILE A 152 -1.50 -0.22 6.19
N GLN A 153 -0.74 -1.03 6.94
CA GLN A 153 -1.28 -2.15 7.70
C GLN A 153 -2.26 -1.67 8.78
N SER A 154 -1.93 -0.59 9.48
CA SER A 154 -2.80 0.01 10.51
C SER A 154 -4.11 0.48 9.90
N HIS A 155 -4.06 1.13 8.73
CA HIS A 155 -5.25 1.53 7.97
C HIS A 155 -6.13 0.31 7.61
N LEU A 156 -5.53 -0.77 7.12
CA LEU A 156 -6.24 -2.03 6.81
C LEU A 156 -6.89 -2.66 8.05
N ILE A 157 -6.18 -2.70 9.19
CA ILE A 157 -6.69 -3.28 10.43
C ILE A 157 -7.86 -2.45 10.98
N LEU A 158 -7.73 -1.13 11.00
CA LEU A 158 -8.74 -0.22 11.55
C LEU A 158 -10.02 -0.20 10.72
N ASN A 159 -9.90 -0.27 9.40
CA ASN A 159 -11.05 -0.19 8.50
C ASN A 159 -11.64 -1.56 8.13
N GLY A 160 -10.93 -2.65 8.43
CA GLY A 160 -11.38 -4.02 8.24
C GLY A 160 -11.77 -4.34 6.79
N ALA A 161 -12.80 -5.18 6.60
CA ALA A 161 -13.28 -5.59 5.28
C ALA A 161 -14.12 -4.52 4.55
N ARG A 162 -14.32 -3.33 5.13
CA ARG A 162 -15.19 -2.29 4.55
C ARG A 162 -14.45 -1.29 3.67
N ASP A 163 -13.16 -1.10 3.90
CA ASP A 163 -12.31 -0.21 3.12
C ASP A 163 -11.19 -1.04 2.50
N HIS A 164 -11.35 -1.35 1.22
CA HIS A 164 -10.36 -2.11 0.48
C HIS A 164 -9.35 -1.15 -0.14
N LEU A 165 -8.09 -1.57 -0.18
CA LEU A 165 -7.11 -0.86 -0.99
C LEU A 165 -7.60 -0.79 -2.44
N ALA A 166 -7.47 0.38 -3.03
CA ALA A 166 -7.73 0.56 -4.46
C ALA A 166 -6.78 -0.33 -5.27
N LYS A 167 -7.19 -0.70 -6.50
CA LYS A 167 -6.37 -1.56 -7.38
C LYS A 167 -4.94 -1.03 -7.55
N ALA A 168 -4.81 0.27 -7.77
CA ALA A 168 -3.52 0.95 -7.92
C ALA A 168 -2.63 0.83 -6.67
N GLN A 169 -3.23 0.83 -5.47
CA GLN A 169 -2.49 0.65 -4.21
C GLN A 169 -2.01 -0.79 -4.04
N ILE A 170 -2.84 -1.78 -4.40
CA ILE A 170 -2.44 -3.19 -4.40
C ILE A 170 -1.32 -3.41 -5.40
N ARG A 171 -1.44 -2.86 -6.61
CA ARG A 171 -0.40 -2.91 -7.64
C ARG A 171 0.92 -2.34 -7.13
N ALA A 172 0.90 -1.16 -6.50
CA ALA A 172 2.11 -0.55 -5.94
C ALA A 172 2.81 -1.45 -4.89
N LEU A 173 2.05 -2.20 -4.07
CA LEU A 173 2.62 -3.15 -3.11
C LEU A 173 3.24 -4.37 -3.81
N VAL A 174 2.62 -4.86 -4.89
CA VAL A 174 3.14 -5.98 -5.68
C VAL A 174 4.42 -5.57 -6.41
N GLU A 175 4.41 -4.43 -7.09
CA GLU A 175 5.58 -3.87 -7.79
C GLU A 175 6.74 -3.66 -6.81
N LEU A 176 6.46 -3.14 -5.61
CA LEU A 176 7.45 -2.99 -4.56
C LEU A 176 8.03 -4.34 -4.11
N LYS A 177 7.18 -5.36 -3.88
CA LYS A 177 7.66 -6.71 -3.54
C LYS A 177 8.56 -7.28 -4.63
N GLN A 178 8.16 -7.17 -5.89
CA GLN A 178 8.97 -7.63 -7.03
C GLN A 178 10.32 -6.89 -7.10
N GLY A 179 10.33 -5.57 -6.87
CA GLY A 179 11.56 -4.79 -6.80
C GLY A 179 12.49 -5.22 -5.68
N LEU A 180 11.95 -5.53 -4.49
CA LEU A 180 12.71 -6.06 -3.36
C LEU A 180 13.29 -7.45 -3.65
N GLU A 181 12.51 -8.34 -4.26
CA GLU A 181 12.97 -9.68 -4.67
C GLU A 181 14.07 -9.62 -5.74
N GLU A 182 13.95 -8.72 -6.72
CA GLU A 182 15.01 -8.48 -7.71
C GLU A 182 16.28 -7.94 -7.04
N CYS A 183 16.16 -6.95 -6.16
CA CYS A 183 17.28 -6.42 -5.39
C CYS A 183 17.97 -7.52 -4.56
N GLN A 184 17.19 -8.36 -3.88
CA GLN A 184 17.71 -9.51 -3.13
C GLN A 184 18.50 -10.46 -4.03
N ARG A 185 17.94 -10.85 -5.17
CA ARG A 185 18.65 -11.71 -6.14
C ARG A 185 19.93 -11.09 -6.68
N GLN A 186 19.94 -9.77 -6.92
CA GLN A 186 21.14 -9.07 -7.37
C GLN A 186 22.22 -9.07 -6.29
N ASN A 187 21.85 -8.82 -5.04
CA ASN A 187 22.79 -8.86 -3.92
C ASN A 187 23.36 -10.28 -3.72
N GLU A 188 22.53 -11.31 -3.77
CA GLU A 188 22.98 -12.71 -3.72
C GLU A 188 23.95 -13.05 -4.86
N ALA A 189 23.65 -12.64 -6.08
CA ALA A 189 24.53 -12.86 -7.24
C ALA A 189 25.87 -12.12 -7.12
N GLN A 190 25.89 -11.00 -6.41
CA GLN A 190 27.07 -10.16 -6.18
C GLN A 190 27.82 -10.53 -4.90
N GLY A 191 27.24 -11.36 -4.03
CA GLY A 191 27.78 -11.66 -2.71
C GLY A 191 27.73 -10.48 -1.73
N THR A 192 26.82 -9.53 -1.93
CA THR A 192 26.63 -8.35 -1.08
C THR A 192 25.46 -8.55 -0.11
N GLU A 193 25.43 -7.75 0.96
CA GLU A 193 24.37 -7.83 1.97
C GLU A 193 23.03 -7.30 1.46
N PHE A 194 21.94 -8.02 1.72
CA PHE A 194 20.59 -7.53 1.46
C PHE A 194 20.02 -6.82 2.69
N VAL A 195 19.84 -5.50 2.58
CA VAL A 195 19.51 -4.62 3.72
C VAL A 195 18.01 -4.43 3.97
N TYR A 196 17.13 -4.94 3.09
CA TYR A 196 15.69 -4.70 3.15
C TYR A 196 14.87 -5.89 3.70
N GLU A 197 15.48 -6.71 4.55
CA GLU A 197 14.87 -7.94 5.09
C GLU A 197 13.52 -7.67 5.79
N ARG A 198 13.45 -6.62 6.62
CA ARG A 198 12.21 -6.30 7.35
C ARG A 198 11.13 -5.79 6.41
N GLY A 199 11.51 -4.96 5.44
CA GLY A 199 10.60 -4.43 4.43
C GLY A 199 9.96 -5.52 3.57
N ILE A 200 10.75 -6.49 3.08
CA ILE A 200 10.25 -7.56 2.22
C ILE A 200 9.29 -8.50 2.96
N ASP A 201 9.62 -8.88 4.20
CA ASP A 201 8.74 -9.71 5.04
C ASP A 201 7.41 -9.00 5.33
N MET A 202 7.49 -7.70 5.61
CA MET A 202 6.30 -6.92 5.95
C MET A 202 5.37 -6.71 4.75
N VAL A 203 5.90 -6.44 3.55
CA VAL A 203 5.06 -6.29 2.35
C VAL A 203 4.41 -7.62 1.97
N GLU A 204 5.10 -8.75 2.13
CA GLU A 204 4.52 -10.07 1.93
C GLU A 204 3.39 -10.37 2.93
N GLY A 205 3.58 -10.02 4.20
CA GLY A 205 2.54 -10.13 5.22
C GLY A 205 1.28 -9.31 4.88
N ILE A 206 1.47 -8.06 4.42
CA ILE A 206 0.37 -7.18 3.99
C ILE A 206 -0.34 -7.76 2.76
N LEU A 207 0.39 -8.19 1.73
CA LEU A 207 -0.20 -8.79 0.53
C LEU A 207 -0.98 -10.07 0.87
N THR A 208 -0.50 -10.87 1.82
CA THR A 208 -1.22 -12.04 2.33
C THR A 208 -2.53 -11.64 3.04
N MET A 209 -2.50 -10.56 3.83
CA MET A 209 -3.71 -10.02 4.46
C MET A 209 -4.72 -9.55 3.42
N VAL A 210 -4.28 -8.78 2.41
CA VAL A 210 -5.12 -8.29 1.31
C VAL A 210 -5.76 -9.45 0.54
N LYS A 211 -4.97 -10.49 0.19
CA LYS A 211 -5.48 -11.71 -0.46
C LYS A 211 -6.58 -12.39 0.35
N ARG A 212 -6.40 -12.53 1.68
CA ARG A 212 -7.42 -13.14 2.56
C ARG A 212 -8.71 -12.32 2.58
N VAL A 213 -8.59 -11.00 2.66
CA VAL A 213 -9.75 -10.10 2.66
C VAL A 213 -10.52 -10.21 1.34
N LEU A 214 -9.84 -10.12 0.19
CA LEU A 214 -10.47 -10.24 -1.13
C LEU A 214 -11.20 -11.57 -1.32
N LEU A 215 -10.56 -12.69 -0.93
CA LEU A 215 -11.20 -14.01 -0.99
C LEU A 215 -12.46 -14.10 -0.11
N SER A 216 -12.46 -13.45 1.06
CA SER A 216 -13.63 -13.45 1.96
C SER A 216 -14.80 -12.63 1.41
N THR A 217 -14.55 -11.48 0.77
CA THR A 217 -15.62 -10.65 0.20
C THR A 217 -16.21 -11.26 -1.07
N THR A 218 -15.40 -11.86 -1.94
CA THR A 218 -15.90 -12.60 -3.11
C THR A 218 -16.80 -13.76 -2.67
N TYR A 219 -16.42 -14.46 -1.60
CA TYR A 219 -17.20 -15.55 -1.02
C TYR A 219 -18.56 -15.08 -0.47
N ASP A 220 -18.58 -13.99 0.32
CA ASP A 220 -19.81 -13.44 0.89
C ASP A 220 -20.78 -12.93 -0.19
N HIS A 221 -20.27 -12.33 -1.26
CA HIS A 221 -21.08 -11.86 -2.39
C HIS A 221 -21.74 -13.05 -3.12
N TRP A 222 -20.93 -14.03 -3.53
CA TRP A 222 -21.42 -15.22 -4.23
C TRP A 222 -22.45 -15.99 -3.39
N TYR A 223 -22.20 -16.14 -2.09
CA TYR A 223 -23.10 -16.85 -1.19
C TYR A 223 -24.45 -16.14 -1.05
N LYS A 224 -24.46 -14.81 -0.91
CA LYS A 224 -25.70 -14.01 -0.84
C LYS A 224 -26.48 -14.05 -2.14
N GLU A 225 -25.81 -13.97 -3.28
CA GLU A 225 -26.42 -14.04 -4.61
C GLU A 225 -27.00 -15.43 -4.88
N THR A 226 -26.26 -16.48 -4.56
CA THR A 226 -26.72 -17.87 -4.73
C THR A 226 -27.90 -18.18 -3.81
N LEU A 227 -27.86 -17.75 -2.54
CA LEU A 227 -28.99 -17.92 -1.62
C LEU A 227 -30.21 -17.10 -2.02
N SER A 228 -30.05 -15.86 -2.49
CA SER A 228 -31.18 -15.04 -2.92
C SER A 228 -31.87 -15.66 -4.12
N HIS A 229 -31.13 -16.24 -5.06
CA HIS A 229 -31.68 -16.99 -6.20
C HIS A 229 -32.39 -18.29 -5.79
N VAL A 230 -31.85 -19.04 -4.83
CA VAL A 230 -32.49 -20.28 -4.33
C VAL A 230 -33.77 -19.99 -3.55
N VAL A 231 -33.78 -18.94 -2.71
CA VAL A 231 -34.95 -18.57 -1.90
C VAL A 231 -36.06 -17.93 -2.75
N SER A 232 -35.71 -17.14 -3.77
CA SER A 232 -36.69 -16.46 -4.63
C SER A 232 -37.34 -17.35 -5.69
N SER A 233 -36.68 -18.43 -6.11
CA SER A 233 -37.19 -19.28 -7.21
C SER A 233 -38.08 -20.43 -6.75
N GLY A 234 -38.08 -20.80 -5.47
CA GLY A 234 -38.85 -21.95 -4.95
C GLY A 234 -38.54 -23.29 -5.64
N GLN A 235 -37.51 -23.33 -6.48
CA GLN A 235 -37.14 -24.47 -7.32
C GLN A 235 -35.93 -25.20 -6.74
N GLN A 236 -35.95 -26.54 -6.85
CA GLN A 236 -34.77 -27.37 -6.66
C GLN A 236 -33.68 -26.98 -7.67
N PHE A 237 -32.53 -26.59 -7.14
CA PHE A 237 -31.35 -26.10 -7.87
C PHE A 237 -30.90 -27.09 -8.97
N GLN A 238 -30.81 -26.63 -10.23
CA GLN A 238 -30.23 -27.38 -11.36
C GLN A 238 -29.27 -26.49 -12.18
N PRO A 239 -27.99 -26.37 -11.79
CA PRO A 239 -26.97 -25.78 -12.65
C PRO A 239 -26.39 -26.85 -13.58
N LYS A 240 -26.26 -26.52 -14.86
CA LYS A 240 -25.49 -27.30 -15.82
C LYS A 240 -24.00 -27.07 -15.58
N PHE A 241 -23.23 -28.13 -15.33
CA PHE A 241 -21.77 -28.09 -15.31
C PHE A 241 -21.13 -29.31 -15.98
N VAL A 242 -19.93 -29.06 -16.51
CA VAL A 242 -18.94 -30.01 -16.99
C VAL A 242 -18.34 -30.75 -15.78
N THR A 243 -18.32 -32.08 -15.86
CA THR A 243 -17.87 -33.00 -14.82
C THR A 243 -16.34 -33.15 -14.82
N LEU A 244 -15.70 -32.88 -13.68
CA LEU A 244 -14.38 -33.44 -13.34
C LEU A 244 -14.53 -34.42 -12.18
N SER A 245 -14.37 -35.70 -12.50
CA SER A 245 -14.50 -36.84 -11.60
C SER A 245 -13.39 -36.84 -10.54
N THR A 246 -13.75 -36.70 -9.27
CA THR A 246 -12.93 -37.17 -8.14
C THR A 246 -13.81 -37.86 -7.10
N ASN A 247 -13.25 -38.91 -6.49
CA ASN A 247 -13.90 -39.91 -5.65
C ASN A 247 -14.82 -39.32 -4.56
N ALA A 248 -16.11 -39.67 -4.61
CA ALA A 248 -17.17 -39.18 -3.73
C ALA A 248 -16.93 -39.45 -2.23
N SER A 249 -16.15 -40.47 -1.89
CA SER A 249 -15.81 -40.87 -0.53
C SER A 249 -14.89 -39.88 0.20
N VAL A 250 -13.95 -39.25 -0.51
CA VAL A 250 -13.03 -38.24 0.06
C VAL A 250 -13.76 -36.91 0.28
N LEU A 251 -14.62 -36.53 -0.67
CA LEU A 251 -15.47 -35.35 -0.61
C LEU A 251 -16.46 -35.42 0.57
N GLY A 252 -17.10 -36.58 0.79
CA GLY A 252 -18.01 -36.79 1.92
C GLY A 252 -17.34 -36.63 3.29
N ALA A 253 -16.12 -37.15 3.45
CA ALA A 253 -15.36 -37.01 4.69
C ALA A 253 -14.91 -35.56 4.96
N MET A 254 -14.46 -34.84 3.92
CA MET A 254 -14.11 -33.41 4.03
C MET A 254 -15.31 -32.53 4.35
N THR A 255 -16.50 -32.87 3.85
CA THR A 255 -17.72 -32.08 4.11
C THR A 255 -18.14 -32.18 5.58
N ILE A 256 -18.03 -33.37 6.19
CA ILE A 256 -18.31 -33.58 7.61
C ILE A 256 -17.26 -32.84 8.48
N PHE A 257 -15.99 -32.91 8.11
CA PHE A 257 -14.91 -32.24 8.84
C PHE A 257 -15.01 -30.70 8.78
N LEU A 258 -15.41 -30.15 7.64
CA LEU A 258 -15.57 -28.70 7.45
C LEU A 258 -16.90 -28.17 8.01
N ALA A 259 -17.95 -28.99 8.05
CA ALA A 259 -19.22 -28.62 8.68
C ALA A 259 -19.12 -28.41 10.20
N ASP A 260 -18.17 -29.09 10.84
CA ASP A 260 -17.92 -28.95 12.28
C ASP A 260 -17.09 -27.69 12.61
N LYS A 261 -16.25 -27.24 11.68
CA LYS A 261 -15.37 -26.06 11.83
C LYS A 261 -15.98 -24.75 11.34
N ILE A 262 -16.95 -24.80 10.43
CA ILE A 262 -17.60 -23.62 9.85
C ILE A 262 -19.07 -23.61 10.28
N PRO A 263 -19.48 -22.76 11.24
CA PRO A 263 -20.82 -22.76 11.83
C PRO A 263 -21.96 -22.71 10.80
N TYR A 264 -21.72 -22.06 9.66
CA TYR A 264 -22.69 -21.86 8.57
C TYR A 264 -22.92 -23.08 7.67
N LEU A 265 -22.07 -24.12 7.76
CA LEU A 265 -22.22 -25.38 7.02
C LEU A 265 -23.08 -26.41 7.79
N LYS A 266 -23.49 -26.14 9.03
CA LYS A 266 -24.38 -27.02 9.81
C LYS A 266 -25.73 -27.26 9.11
N CYS A 267 -26.24 -26.27 8.38
CA CYS A 267 -27.49 -26.36 7.61
C CYS A 267 -27.38 -27.38 6.45
N LEU A 268 -26.17 -27.58 5.93
CA LEU A 268 -25.90 -28.52 4.83
C LEU A 268 -25.81 -29.96 5.30
N ALA A 269 -25.59 -30.22 6.60
CA ALA A 269 -25.52 -31.57 7.14
C ALA A 269 -26.82 -32.38 6.96
N ALA A 270 -27.96 -31.70 6.88
CA ALA A 270 -29.28 -32.29 6.64
C ALA A 270 -29.59 -32.54 5.14
N ALA A 271 -28.75 -32.05 4.22
CA ALA A 271 -28.98 -32.22 2.78
C ALA A 271 -28.51 -33.60 2.27
N PRO A 272 -29.15 -34.15 1.22
CA PRO A 272 -28.71 -35.38 0.58
C PRO A 272 -27.22 -35.35 0.22
N ALA A 273 -26.54 -36.49 0.30
CA ALA A 273 -25.09 -36.58 0.08
C ALA A 273 -24.65 -36.04 -1.29
N GLU A 274 -25.43 -36.29 -2.33
CA GLU A 274 -25.19 -35.78 -3.69
C GLU A 274 -25.26 -34.25 -3.74
N THR A 275 -26.20 -33.63 -3.02
CA THR A 275 -26.32 -32.17 -2.91
C THR A 275 -25.11 -31.57 -2.18
N ARG A 276 -24.65 -32.23 -1.11
CA ARG A 276 -23.46 -31.82 -0.36
C ARG A 276 -22.20 -31.88 -1.22
N ILE A 277 -21.98 -32.99 -1.91
CA ILE A 277 -20.83 -33.18 -2.81
C ILE A 277 -20.84 -32.14 -3.93
N ARG A 278 -22.00 -31.87 -4.52
CA ARG A 278 -22.14 -30.90 -5.61
C ARG A 278 -21.86 -29.46 -5.15
N ILE A 279 -22.43 -29.04 -4.02
CA ILE A 279 -22.16 -27.72 -3.44
C ILE A 279 -20.68 -27.56 -3.08
N PHE A 280 -20.04 -28.64 -2.60
CA PHE A 280 -18.62 -28.63 -2.29
C PHE A 280 -17.73 -28.55 -3.54
N GLN A 281 -18.08 -29.26 -4.61
CA GLN A 281 -17.38 -29.17 -5.90
C GLN A 281 -17.54 -27.79 -6.53
N ASP A 282 -18.75 -27.22 -6.50
CA ASP A 282 -19.00 -25.86 -6.98
C ASP A 282 -18.20 -24.83 -6.17
N PHE A 283 -18.19 -24.96 -4.84
CA PHE A 283 -17.36 -24.15 -3.94
C PHE A 283 -15.87 -24.27 -4.28
N TRP A 284 -15.37 -25.49 -4.51
CA TRP A 284 -13.96 -25.75 -4.79
C TRP A 284 -13.53 -25.19 -6.16
N ASN A 285 -14.34 -25.43 -7.20
CA ASN A 285 -14.10 -24.93 -8.54
C ASN A 285 -14.14 -23.40 -8.58
N HIS A 286 -15.05 -22.79 -7.82
CA HIS A 286 -15.12 -21.34 -7.71
C HIS A 286 -13.92 -20.76 -6.94
N LYS A 287 -13.46 -21.43 -5.88
CA LYS A 287 -12.24 -21.04 -5.16
C LYS A 287 -11.01 -21.08 -6.07
N ILE A 288 -10.87 -22.11 -6.90
CA ILE A 288 -9.80 -22.21 -7.90
C ILE A 288 -9.92 -21.06 -8.92
N ALA A 289 -11.12 -20.78 -9.41
CA ALA A 289 -11.35 -19.69 -10.37
C ALA A 289 -11.08 -18.30 -9.78
N ALA A 290 -11.46 -18.05 -8.52
CA ALA A 290 -11.21 -16.79 -7.82
C ALA A 290 -9.72 -16.58 -7.52
N VAL A 291 -9.00 -17.65 -7.14
CA VAL A 291 -7.54 -17.60 -6.98
C VAL A 291 -6.87 -17.30 -8.32
N LYS A 292 -7.31 -17.95 -9.40
CA LYS A 292 -6.77 -17.72 -10.75
C LYS A 292 -7.08 -16.32 -11.27
N GLN A 293 -8.28 -15.80 -11.03
CA GLN A 293 -8.63 -14.41 -11.33
C GLN A 293 -7.82 -13.42 -10.49
N LEU A 294 -7.49 -13.72 -9.23
CA LEU A 294 -6.61 -12.89 -8.41
C LEU A 294 -5.16 -12.91 -8.91
N GLU A 295 -4.67 -14.06 -9.39
CA GLU A 295 -3.37 -14.17 -10.06
C GLU A 295 -3.35 -13.36 -11.37
N ASP A 296 -4.36 -13.52 -12.22
CA ASP A 296 -4.49 -12.77 -13.47
C ASP A 296 -4.68 -11.26 -13.22
N TYR A 297 -5.45 -10.88 -12.20
CA TYR A 297 -5.71 -9.49 -11.78
C TYR A 297 -4.49 -8.78 -11.18
N VAL A 298 -3.54 -9.53 -10.64
CA VAL A 298 -2.26 -9.00 -10.16
C VAL A 298 -1.25 -8.86 -11.32
N VAL A 299 -1.43 -9.60 -12.41
CA VAL A 299 -0.49 -9.66 -13.55
C VAL A 299 -0.93 -8.80 -14.74
N SER A 300 -2.22 -8.48 -14.88
CA SER A 300 -2.74 -7.68 -16.01
C SER A 300 -3.12 -6.24 -15.63
N GLU A 301 -2.51 -5.29 -16.34
CA GLU A 301 -2.56 -3.81 -16.27
C GLU A 301 -1.67 -3.15 -15.24
#